data_AF-A0A6N9BVG7-F1
#
_entry.id   AF-A0A6N9BVG7-F1
#
_cell.length_a   1.000
_cell.length_b   1.000
_cell.length_c   1.000
_cell.angle_alpha   90.00
_cell.angle_beta   90.00
_cell.angle_gamma   90.00
#
_symmetry.space_group_name_H-M   'P 1'
#
loop_
_entity.id
_entity.type
_entity.pdbx_description
1 polymer ?
#
loop_
_entity_poly.entity_id
_entity_poly.type
_entity_poly.pdbx_seq_one_letter_code
_entity_poly.pdbx_strand_id
1 'polypeptide(L)'
;MSESPSAQGLRPPRGGPGEIRVDKPLSADFLLLIKHNALFAALLDGLADSFPTLGLVRNPVAVLASWQTVDLPVRQGRIPMGERFAPELVGALDAEPDTLRRQVRVLDWFFGRFRDCLPPDRVLRYEDVVASGGLSLFRRLGATARPESLESRNANAVYASATVDAVLEALHSLDGAWTGWYGPHECERAAADIRAGR
;
A
#
# COMPACT_ATOMS: atom_id res chain seq x y z
N MET A 1 -4.99 -17.49 -16.28
CA MET A 1 -3.92 -17.31 -17.30
C MET A 1 -2.66 -16.85 -16.58
N SER A 2 -1.58 -17.63 -16.68
CA SER A 2 -0.26 -17.26 -16.16
C SER A 2 0.45 -16.44 -17.24
N GLU A 3 0.69 -15.16 -17.00
CA GLU A 3 1.41 -14.29 -17.95
C GLU A 3 2.89 -14.22 -17.57
N SER A 4 3.73 -14.26 -18.59
CA SER A 4 5.18 -14.25 -18.48
C SER A 4 5.69 -12.93 -17.88
N PRO A 5 6.72 -12.98 -17.01
CA PRO A 5 7.39 -11.77 -16.51
C PRO A 5 7.90 -10.89 -17.67
N SER A 6 8.10 -9.60 -17.40
CA SER A 6 8.86 -8.72 -18.30
C SER A 6 10.26 -9.30 -18.59
N ALA A 7 10.98 -8.78 -19.58
CA ALA A 7 12.36 -9.20 -19.91
C ALA A 7 13.32 -9.14 -18.70
N GLN A 8 12.97 -8.41 -17.63
CA GLN A 8 13.72 -8.29 -16.40
C GLN A 8 13.18 -9.15 -15.23
N GLY A 9 12.22 -10.06 -15.47
CA GLY A 9 11.62 -10.89 -14.43
C GLY A 9 10.59 -10.16 -13.56
N LEU A 10 10.22 -8.91 -13.89
CA LEU A 10 9.31 -8.10 -13.09
C LEU A 10 7.86 -8.31 -13.48
N ARG A 11 6.97 -8.10 -12.50
CA ARG A 11 5.52 -8.09 -12.73
C ARG A 11 5.13 -6.81 -13.49
N PRO A 12 4.50 -6.94 -14.68
CA PRO A 12 4.02 -5.77 -15.42
C PRO A 12 2.83 -5.12 -14.72
N PRO A 13 2.56 -3.83 -15.01
CA PRO A 13 1.33 -3.17 -14.58
C PRO A 13 0.10 -3.89 -15.14
N ARG A 14 -0.97 -3.97 -14.35
CA ARG A 14 -2.24 -4.57 -14.74
C ARG A 14 -3.26 -3.46 -15.02
N GLY A 15 -3.68 -3.32 -16.27
CA GLY A 15 -4.67 -2.35 -16.73
C GLY A 15 -4.07 -1.11 -17.40
N GLY A 16 -4.93 -0.33 -18.04
CA GLY A 16 -4.59 0.93 -18.71
C GLY A 16 -5.78 1.89 -18.70
N PRO A 17 -5.59 3.13 -19.18
CA PRO A 17 -6.68 4.09 -19.29
C PRO A 17 -7.80 3.55 -20.18
N GLY A 18 -9.04 3.74 -19.76
CA GLY A 18 -10.21 3.28 -20.50
C GLY A 18 -11.50 3.77 -19.86
N GLU A 19 -12.58 3.66 -20.61
CA GLU A 19 -13.93 3.97 -20.13
C GLU A 19 -14.49 2.78 -19.35
N ILE A 20 -15.05 3.03 -18.17
CA ILE A 20 -15.80 2.03 -17.40
C ILE A 20 -17.28 2.30 -17.60
N ARG A 21 -17.94 1.44 -18.39
CA ARG A 21 -19.38 1.53 -18.62
C ARG A 21 -20.15 0.82 -17.50
N VAL A 22 -21.08 1.54 -16.87
CA VAL A 22 -21.93 1.01 -15.79
C VAL A 22 -23.38 1.00 -16.27
N ASP A 23 -23.78 -0.11 -16.92
CA ASP A 23 -25.13 -0.24 -17.49
C ASP A 23 -26.16 -0.82 -16.48
N LYS A 24 -25.73 -1.17 -15.27
CA LYS A 24 -26.65 -1.64 -14.22
C LYS A 24 -27.44 -0.47 -13.62
N PRO A 25 -28.72 -0.66 -13.27
CA PRO A 25 -29.46 0.32 -12.48
C PRO A 25 -28.74 0.60 -11.15
N LEU A 26 -28.56 1.87 -10.82
CA LEU A 26 -27.95 2.30 -9.55
C LEU A 26 -29.05 2.44 -8.49
N SER A 27 -28.84 1.85 -7.33
CA SER A 27 -29.68 2.08 -6.15
C SER A 27 -29.23 3.35 -5.42
N ALA A 28 -30.08 3.87 -4.53
CA ALA A 28 -29.71 4.98 -3.63
C ALA A 28 -28.49 4.64 -2.74
N ASP A 29 -28.28 3.35 -2.46
CA ASP A 29 -27.17 2.85 -1.64
C ASP A 29 -25.93 2.47 -2.47
N PHE A 30 -25.87 2.90 -3.73
CA PHE A 30 -24.73 2.63 -4.59
C PHE A 30 -23.46 3.34 -4.07
N LEU A 31 -22.45 2.55 -3.69
CA LEU A 31 -21.12 3.06 -3.37
C LEU A 31 -20.18 2.97 -4.57
N LEU A 32 -19.59 4.10 -4.96
CA LEU A 32 -18.45 4.16 -5.86
C LEU A 32 -17.16 4.33 -5.06
N LEU A 33 -16.27 3.34 -5.14
CA LEU A 33 -14.94 3.41 -4.54
C LEU A 33 -13.91 3.74 -5.61
N ILE A 34 -13.21 4.85 -5.42
CA ILE A 34 -12.11 5.28 -6.29
C ILE A 34 -10.81 5.14 -5.50
N LYS A 35 -9.80 4.54 -6.12
CA LYS A 35 -8.48 4.35 -5.51
C LYS A 35 -7.40 4.95 -6.40
N HIS A 36 -6.59 5.83 -5.83
CA HIS A 36 -5.34 6.26 -6.44
C HIS A 36 -4.27 6.53 -5.37
N ASN A 37 -3.31 5.61 -5.20
CA ASN A 37 -2.37 5.62 -4.07
C ASN A 37 -1.64 6.97 -3.87
N ALA A 38 -0.73 7.34 -4.78
CA ALA A 38 0.18 8.48 -4.56
C ALA A 38 -0.52 9.84 -4.61
N LEU A 39 -1.41 10.05 -5.60
CA LEU A 39 -2.16 11.30 -5.73
C LEU A 39 -3.08 11.56 -4.53
N PHE A 40 -3.87 10.55 -4.11
CA PHE A 40 -4.80 10.76 -2.99
C PHE A 40 -4.07 10.95 -1.67
N ALA A 41 -2.93 10.29 -1.46
CA ALA A 41 -2.11 10.54 -0.28
C ALA A 41 -1.54 11.97 -0.26
N ALA A 42 -1.14 12.52 -1.41
CA ALA A 42 -0.66 13.89 -1.48
C ALA A 42 -1.79 14.89 -1.16
N LEU A 43 -2.96 14.70 -1.77
CA LEU A 43 -4.13 15.58 -1.61
C LEU A 43 -5.05 15.22 -0.44
N LEU A 44 -4.57 14.41 0.51
CA LEU A 44 -5.42 13.73 1.47
C LEU A 44 -6.15 14.68 2.43
N ASP A 45 -5.51 15.80 2.78
CA ASP A 45 -6.09 16.84 3.61
C ASP A 45 -7.40 17.38 3.01
N GLY A 46 -7.37 17.83 1.76
CA GLY A 46 -8.57 18.34 1.08
C GLY A 46 -9.58 17.25 0.72
N LEU A 47 -9.10 16.05 0.39
CA LEU A 47 -9.98 14.91 0.07
C LEU A 47 -10.75 14.42 1.30
N ALA A 48 -10.11 14.36 2.47
CA ALA A 48 -10.76 13.92 3.70
C ALA A 48 -11.86 14.88 4.16
N ASP A 49 -11.73 16.18 3.88
CA ASP A 49 -12.76 17.19 4.18
C ASP A 49 -13.99 17.09 3.26
N SER A 50 -13.78 16.65 2.01
CA SER A 50 -14.82 16.66 0.99
C SER A 50 -15.50 15.29 0.79
N PHE A 51 -14.81 14.20 1.12
CA PHE A 51 -15.26 12.84 0.82
C PHE A 51 -14.99 11.87 1.98
N PRO A 52 -15.90 10.90 2.22
CA PRO A 52 -15.61 9.78 3.10
C PRO A 52 -14.37 9.02 2.61
N THR A 53 -13.27 9.16 3.34
CA THR A 53 -11.96 8.62 2.93
C THR A 53 -11.49 7.57 3.92
N LEU A 54 -10.92 6.48 3.41
CA LEU A 54 -10.31 5.41 4.20
C LEU A 54 -8.85 5.22 3.79
N GLY A 55 -7.98 5.14 4.79
CA GLY A 55 -6.59 4.71 4.62
C GLY A 55 -6.50 3.20 4.78
N LEU A 56 -5.73 2.53 3.93
CA LEU A 56 -5.40 1.12 4.10
C LEU A 56 -3.88 0.98 4.20
N VAL A 57 -3.41 0.64 5.39
CA VAL A 57 -2.00 0.33 5.64
C VAL A 57 -1.79 -1.18 5.60
N ARG A 58 -0.57 -1.60 5.33
CA ARG A 58 -0.18 -3.00 5.23
C ARG A 58 1.18 -3.17 5.87
N ASN A 59 1.49 -4.36 6.38
CA ASN A 59 2.77 -4.65 6.99
C ASN A 59 3.93 -4.13 6.11
N PRO A 60 4.81 -3.27 6.66
CA PRO A 60 5.78 -2.51 5.86
C PRO A 60 6.78 -3.42 5.14
N VAL A 61 7.16 -4.55 5.74
CA VAL A 61 8.05 -5.54 5.11
C VAL A 61 7.40 -6.13 3.86
N ALA A 62 6.12 -6.51 3.96
CA ALA A 62 5.37 -7.06 2.82
C ALA A 62 5.18 -6.02 1.70
N VAL A 63 5.02 -4.74 2.04
CA VAL A 63 4.91 -3.65 1.05
C VAL A 63 6.25 -3.44 0.33
N LEU A 64 7.36 -3.31 1.06
CA LEU A 64 8.69 -3.12 0.50
C LEU A 64 9.12 -4.33 -0.35
N ALA A 65 8.90 -5.55 0.14
CA ALA A 65 9.13 -6.77 -0.65
C ALA A 65 8.29 -6.79 -1.94
N SER A 66 7.04 -6.34 -1.87
CA SER A 66 6.19 -6.19 -3.07
C SER A 66 6.77 -5.19 -4.07
N TRP A 67 7.27 -4.04 -3.61
CA TRP A 67 7.87 -3.00 -4.47
C TRP A 67 9.12 -3.46 -5.20
N GLN A 68 9.88 -4.39 -4.63
CA GLN A 68 11.05 -4.99 -5.29
C GLN A 68 10.69 -5.84 -6.52
N THR A 69 9.42 -6.24 -6.66
CA THR A 69 8.97 -7.21 -7.69
C THR A 69 8.10 -6.61 -8.80
N VAL A 70 7.86 -5.30 -8.76
CA VAL A 70 6.99 -4.59 -9.74
C VAL A 70 7.80 -3.72 -10.68
N ASP A 71 7.34 -3.62 -11.91
CA ASP A 71 7.86 -2.65 -12.87
C ASP A 71 7.13 -1.31 -12.74
N LEU A 72 7.38 -0.61 -11.62
CA LEU A 72 6.79 0.69 -11.30
C LEU A 72 7.85 1.62 -10.67
N PRO A 73 7.70 2.96 -10.76
CA PRO A 73 8.66 3.92 -10.19
C PRO A 73 8.96 3.71 -8.71
N VAL A 74 8.02 3.13 -7.96
CA VAL A 74 8.18 2.86 -6.53
C VAL A 74 9.32 1.88 -6.24
N ARG A 75 9.68 1.01 -7.20
CA ARG A 75 10.87 0.16 -7.12
C ARG A 75 12.17 0.97 -7.06
N GLN A 76 12.18 2.18 -7.60
CA GLN A 76 13.32 3.10 -7.51
C GLN A 76 13.19 4.10 -6.33
N GLY A 77 12.21 3.87 -5.45
CA GLY A 77 11.90 4.80 -4.36
C GLY A 77 11.27 6.10 -4.86
N ARG A 78 10.57 6.08 -6.00
CA ARG A 78 9.90 7.27 -6.56
C ARG A 78 8.40 7.06 -6.68
N ILE A 79 7.64 8.13 -6.47
CA ILE A 79 6.20 8.19 -6.65
C ILE A 79 5.84 9.48 -7.38
N PRO A 80 6.07 9.57 -8.71
CA PRO A 80 6.01 10.83 -9.47
C PRO A 80 4.72 11.63 -9.26
N MET A 81 3.58 10.94 -9.10
CA MET A 81 2.30 11.61 -8.88
C MET A 81 2.07 12.09 -7.44
N GLY A 82 2.73 11.51 -6.45
CA GLY A 82 2.79 12.08 -5.11
C GLY A 82 3.76 13.26 -5.06
N GLU A 83 4.95 13.07 -5.63
CA GLU A 83 6.01 14.09 -5.72
C GLU A 83 5.55 15.40 -6.38
N ARG A 84 4.67 15.32 -7.38
CA ARG A 84 4.10 16.51 -8.05
C ARG A 84 3.31 17.43 -7.10
N PHE A 85 2.73 16.87 -6.04
CA PHE A 85 1.87 17.59 -5.10
C PHE A 85 2.42 17.62 -3.67
N ALA A 86 3.62 17.10 -3.44
CA ALA A 86 4.31 17.05 -2.15
C ALA A 86 5.79 17.44 -2.32
N PRO A 87 6.12 18.74 -2.46
CA PRO A 87 7.50 19.19 -2.69
C PRO A 87 8.47 18.80 -1.56
N GLU A 88 7.98 18.71 -0.32
CA GLU A 88 8.76 18.27 0.84
C GLU A 88 9.24 16.83 0.70
N LEU A 89 8.43 15.98 0.06
CA LEU A 89 8.82 14.61 -0.24
C LEU A 89 9.96 14.58 -1.26
N VAL A 90 9.89 15.41 -2.31
CA VAL A 90 10.92 15.44 -3.38
C VAL A 90 12.31 15.69 -2.79
N GLY A 91 12.45 16.72 -1.95
CA GLY A 91 13.72 17.03 -1.31
C GLY A 91 14.26 15.89 -0.45
N ALA A 92 13.39 15.21 0.31
CA ALA A 92 13.77 14.07 1.13
C ALA A 92 14.20 12.85 0.30
N LEU A 93 13.57 12.62 -0.87
CA LEU A 93 13.91 11.50 -1.75
C LEU A 93 15.18 11.75 -2.57
N ASP A 94 15.42 12.99 -3.00
CA ASP A 94 16.63 13.39 -3.73
C ASP A 94 17.88 13.35 -2.85
N ALA A 95 17.74 13.66 -1.55
CA ALA A 95 18.83 13.62 -0.58
C ALA A 95 19.22 12.20 -0.13
N GLU A 96 18.39 11.19 -0.41
CA GLU A 96 18.65 9.80 -0.04
C GLU A 96 19.22 9.04 -1.25
N PRO A 97 20.53 8.71 -1.27
CA PRO A 97 21.15 8.06 -2.42
C PRO A 97 20.78 6.57 -2.53
N ASP A 98 20.52 5.91 -1.41
CA ASP A 98 20.19 4.49 -1.38
C ASP A 98 18.74 4.23 -1.77
N THR A 99 18.53 3.39 -2.78
CA THR A 99 17.20 3.11 -3.32
C THR A 99 16.25 2.47 -2.31
N LEU A 100 16.74 1.56 -1.47
CA LEU A 100 15.89 0.86 -0.51
C LEU A 100 15.50 1.78 0.65
N ARG A 101 16.44 2.57 1.18
CA ARG A 101 16.15 3.64 2.15
C ARG A 101 15.19 4.66 1.56
N ARG A 102 15.34 5.02 0.29
CA ARG A 102 14.39 5.89 -0.42
C ARG A 102 12.99 5.28 -0.47
N GLN A 103 12.87 3.97 -0.74
CA GLN A 103 11.59 3.27 -0.63
C GLN A 103 11.01 3.33 0.78
N VAL A 104 11.81 3.10 1.82
CA VAL A 104 11.35 3.21 3.21
C VAL A 104 10.80 4.61 3.48
N ARG A 105 11.48 5.68 3.01
CA ARG A 105 10.98 7.06 3.11
C ARG A 105 9.65 7.27 2.38
N VAL A 106 9.49 6.73 1.18
CA VAL A 106 8.20 6.79 0.45
C VAL A 106 7.09 6.10 1.24
N LEU A 107 7.38 4.92 1.78
CA LEU A 107 6.42 4.17 2.58
C LEU A 107 6.05 4.93 3.84
N ASP A 108 7.05 5.45 4.55
CA ASP A 108 6.85 6.24 5.75
C ASP A 108 6.03 7.50 5.50
N TRP A 109 6.26 8.18 4.37
CA TRP A 109 5.44 9.30 3.95
C TRP A 109 3.97 8.90 3.81
N PHE A 110 3.63 7.78 3.16
CA PHE A 110 2.24 7.30 3.08
C PHE A 110 1.62 7.10 4.46
N PHE A 111 2.34 6.44 5.36
CA PHE A 111 1.91 6.25 6.74
C PHE A 111 1.68 7.59 7.43
N GLY A 112 2.65 8.51 7.38
CA GLY A 112 2.54 9.86 7.93
C GLY A 112 1.31 10.61 7.43
N ARG A 113 1.08 10.63 6.10
CA ARG A 113 -0.12 11.25 5.51
C ARG A 113 -1.41 10.68 6.12
N PHE A 114 -1.50 9.37 6.31
CA PHE A 114 -2.68 8.75 6.91
C PHE A 114 -2.85 9.08 8.40
N ARG A 115 -1.78 9.11 9.21
CA ARG A 115 -1.86 9.54 10.61
C ARG A 115 -2.28 11.01 10.73
N ASP A 116 -1.72 11.86 9.89
CA ASP A 116 -1.84 13.32 10.04
C ASP A 116 -3.16 13.84 9.47
N CYS A 117 -3.73 13.18 8.46
CA CYS A 117 -4.95 13.65 7.78
C CYS A 117 -6.20 12.82 8.02
N LEU A 118 -6.09 11.61 8.57
CA LEU A 118 -7.26 10.78 8.84
C LEU A 118 -7.40 10.50 10.34
N PRO A 119 -8.63 10.47 10.86
CA PRO A 119 -8.84 10.00 12.23
C PRO A 119 -8.46 8.52 12.32
N PRO A 120 -7.95 8.04 13.48
CA PRO A 120 -7.41 6.69 13.62
C PRO A 120 -8.36 5.57 13.18
N ASP A 121 -9.66 5.76 13.41
CA ASP A 121 -10.67 4.77 13.05
C ASP A 121 -10.92 4.68 11.53
N ARG A 122 -10.51 5.69 10.73
CA ARG A 122 -10.55 5.66 9.25
C ARG A 122 -9.32 5.01 8.61
N VAL A 123 -8.34 4.58 9.39
CA VAL A 123 -7.16 3.86 8.90
C VAL A 123 -7.28 2.38 9.26
N LEU A 124 -7.42 1.53 8.25
CA LEU A 124 -7.55 0.08 8.41
C LEU A 124 -6.21 -0.60 8.13
N ARG A 125 -5.90 -1.66 8.89
CA ARG A 125 -4.80 -2.55 8.58
C ARG A 125 -5.27 -3.64 7.63
N TYR A 126 -4.49 -3.91 6.59
CA TYR A 126 -4.74 -4.97 5.64
C TYR A 126 -4.92 -6.32 6.33
N GLU A 127 -4.12 -6.60 7.35
CA GLU A 127 -4.15 -7.85 8.10
C GLU A 127 -5.50 -8.04 8.82
N ASP A 128 -6.08 -6.97 9.38
CA ASP A 128 -7.39 -7.02 10.03
C ASP A 128 -8.52 -7.20 9.00
N VAL A 129 -8.37 -6.59 7.82
CA VAL A 129 -9.30 -6.81 6.69
C VAL A 129 -9.27 -8.27 6.25
N VAL A 130 -8.09 -8.87 6.11
CA VAL A 130 -7.97 -10.30 5.77
C VAL A 130 -8.51 -11.20 6.88
N ALA A 131 -8.11 -10.97 8.14
CA ALA A 131 -8.52 -11.80 9.27
C ALA A 131 -10.05 -11.79 9.50
N SER A 132 -10.71 -10.67 9.18
CA SER A 132 -12.17 -10.55 9.24
C SER A 132 -12.89 -11.04 7.97
N GLY A 133 -12.17 -11.59 6.99
CA GLY A 133 -12.73 -11.97 5.70
C GLY A 133 -13.36 -10.80 4.96
N GLY A 134 -12.81 -9.60 5.09
CA GLY A 134 -13.31 -8.36 4.47
C GLY A 134 -14.36 -7.59 5.29
N LEU A 135 -14.86 -8.17 6.39
CA LEU A 135 -15.96 -7.59 7.15
C LEU A 135 -15.61 -6.23 7.79
N SER A 136 -14.38 -6.04 8.24
CA SER A 136 -13.95 -4.76 8.84
C SER A 136 -14.05 -3.60 7.84
N LEU A 137 -13.68 -3.83 6.58
CA LEU A 137 -13.79 -2.83 5.51
C LEU A 137 -15.25 -2.52 5.19
N PHE A 138 -16.09 -3.54 5.03
CA PHE A 138 -17.51 -3.35 4.69
C PHE A 138 -18.26 -2.59 5.78
N ARG A 139 -18.04 -2.95 7.06
CA ARG A 139 -18.60 -2.22 8.19
C ARG A 139 -18.20 -0.74 8.16
N ARG A 140 -16.95 -0.46 7.82
CA ARG A 140 -16.44 0.91 7.78
C ARG A 140 -17.02 1.74 6.63
N LEU A 141 -17.36 1.07 5.54
CA LEU A 141 -18.03 1.67 4.38
C LEU A 141 -19.57 1.76 4.55
N GLY A 142 -20.14 1.17 5.60
CA GLY A 142 -21.60 1.04 5.72
C GLY A 142 -22.22 0.12 4.67
N ALA A 143 -21.41 -0.74 4.03
CA ALA A 143 -21.87 -1.63 2.98
C ALA A 143 -22.60 -2.84 3.59
N THR A 144 -23.76 -3.18 3.03
CA THR A 144 -24.62 -4.29 3.50
C THR A 144 -24.32 -5.63 2.81
N ALA A 145 -23.49 -5.62 1.78
CA ALA A 145 -23.11 -6.82 1.05
C ALA A 145 -22.20 -7.74 1.87
N ARG A 146 -22.21 -9.04 1.55
CA ARG A 146 -21.33 -10.03 2.19
C ARG A 146 -19.96 -10.00 1.51
N PRO A 147 -18.86 -9.86 2.26
CA PRO A 147 -17.53 -9.90 1.67
C PRO A 147 -17.20 -11.32 1.19
N GLU A 148 -16.39 -11.40 0.14
CA GLU A 148 -15.78 -12.65 -0.30
C GLU A 148 -14.62 -13.05 0.62
N SER A 149 -14.31 -14.35 0.69
CA SER A 149 -13.17 -14.83 1.47
C SER A 149 -11.88 -14.21 0.97
N LEU A 150 -11.10 -13.61 1.87
CA LEU A 150 -9.81 -13.00 1.55
C LEU A 150 -8.68 -13.90 2.04
N GLU A 151 -7.67 -14.07 1.19
CA GLU A 151 -6.42 -14.73 1.55
C GLU A 151 -5.32 -13.69 1.73
N SER A 152 -4.47 -13.90 2.73
CA SER A 152 -3.29 -13.07 2.94
C SER A 152 -2.36 -13.17 1.74
N ARG A 153 -1.83 -12.02 1.31
CA ARG A 153 -0.80 -11.93 0.26
C ARG A 153 0.54 -11.48 0.83
N ASN A 154 0.71 -11.45 2.15
CA ASN A 154 1.91 -10.88 2.81
C ASN A 154 3.20 -11.63 2.48
N ALA A 155 3.11 -12.92 2.23
CA ALA A 155 4.24 -13.76 1.85
C ALA A 155 4.00 -14.44 0.49
N ASN A 156 3.51 -13.64 -0.46
CA ASN A 156 3.36 -14.08 -1.84
C ASN A 156 4.69 -14.66 -2.36
N ALA A 157 4.65 -15.86 -2.96
CA ALA A 157 5.84 -16.56 -3.46
C ALA A 157 6.70 -15.72 -4.42
N VAL A 158 6.10 -14.75 -5.12
CA VAL A 158 6.83 -13.83 -6.01
C VAL A 158 7.83 -12.95 -5.23
N TYR A 159 7.64 -12.77 -3.92
CA TYR A 159 8.54 -12.01 -3.05
C TYR A 159 9.81 -12.78 -2.67
N ALA A 160 9.93 -14.07 -3.03
CA ALA A 160 11.15 -14.86 -2.75
C ALA A 160 12.41 -14.28 -3.40
N SER A 161 12.27 -13.49 -4.47
CA SER A 161 13.38 -12.77 -5.11
C SER A 161 13.75 -11.45 -4.42
N ALA A 162 12.95 -10.97 -3.46
CA ALA A 162 13.26 -9.78 -2.71
C ALA A 162 14.27 -10.07 -1.60
N THR A 163 15.19 -9.13 -1.35
CA THR A 163 16.17 -9.22 -0.26
C THR A 163 15.51 -8.82 1.07
N VAL A 164 14.75 -9.75 1.67
CA VAL A 164 13.95 -9.50 2.88
C VAL A 164 14.80 -9.01 4.06
N ASP A 165 16.04 -9.51 4.19
CA ASP A 165 16.94 -9.09 5.28
C ASP A 165 17.34 -7.62 5.14
N ALA A 166 17.72 -7.20 3.92
CA ALA A 166 18.02 -5.80 3.63
C ALA A 166 16.80 -4.91 3.83
N VAL A 167 15.59 -5.40 3.48
CA VAL A 167 14.33 -4.67 3.73
C VAL A 167 14.11 -4.44 5.22
N LEU A 168 14.30 -5.48 6.04
CA LEU A 168 14.11 -5.39 7.49
C LEU A 168 15.14 -4.43 8.11
N GLU A 169 16.42 -4.56 7.70
CA GLU A 169 17.50 -3.69 8.16
C GLU A 169 17.24 -2.23 7.80
N ALA A 170 16.89 -1.95 6.53
CA ALA A 170 16.59 -0.60 6.08
C ALA A 170 15.40 0.00 6.84
N LEU A 171 14.33 -0.79 7.05
CA LEU A 171 13.16 -0.37 7.82
C LEU A 171 13.51 -0.05 9.28
N HIS A 172 14.30 -0.89 9.96
CA HIS A 172 14.72 -0.64 11.34
C HIS A 172 15.72 0.51 11.47
N SER A 173 16.53 0.77 10.44
CA SER A 173 17.46 1.90 10.44
C SER A 173 16.77 3.26 10.28
N LEU A 174 15.49 3.25 9.90
CA LEU A 174 14.67 4.41 9.62
C LEU A 174 13.37 4.26 10.43
N ASP A 175 13.44 4.65 11.71
CA ASP A 175 12.23 4.93 12.48
C ASP A 175 11.29 5.83 11.67
N GLY A 176 10.00 5.67 11.90
CA GLY A 176 9.01 6.38 11.10
C GLY A 176 7.61 6.33 11.68
N ALA A 177 6.70 7.03 11.02
CA ALA A 177 5.28 6.95 11.27
C ALA A 177 4.81 5.50 11.34
N TRP A 178 5.28 4.61 10.45
CA TRP A 178 4.83 3.20 10.34
C TRP A 178 4.82 2.43 11.69
N THR A 179 5.69 2.81 12.64
CA THR A 179 5.78 2.22 13.98
C THR A 179 4.51 2.39 14.82
N GLY A 180 3.68 3.41 14.52
CA GLY A 180 2.38 3.62 15.14
C GLY A 180 1.33 2.55 14.77
N TRP A 181 1.59 1.74 13.74
CA TRP A 181 0.65 0.70 13.27
C TRP A 181 1.20 -0.71 13.34
N TYR A 182 2.52 -0.89 13.25
CA TYR A 182 3.17 -2.20 13.22
C TYR A 182 4.33 -2.25 14.20
N GLY A 183 4.30 -3.21 15.11
CA GLY A 183 5.41 -3.47 16.02
C GLY A 183 6.58 -4.22 15.35
N PRO A 184 7.79 -4.18 15.95
CA PRO A 184 8.97 -4.89 15.43
C PRO A 184 8.72 -6.39 15.20
N HIS A 185 8.10 -7.07 16.18
CA HIS A 185 7.78 -8.50 16.08
C HIS A 185 6.83 -8.85 14.91
N GLU A 186 5.95 -7.92 14.54
CA GLU A 186 5.06 -8.13 13.39
C GLU A 186 5.82 -8.03 12.07
N CYS A 187 6.81 -7.14 12.00
CA CYS A 187 7.70 -7.00 10.86
C CYS A 187 8.63 -8.23 10.73
N GLU A 188 9.22 -8.68 11.85
CA GLU A 188 10.04 -9.89 11.91
C GLU A 188 9.28 -11.14 11.48
N ARG A 189 8.03 -11.30 11.95
CA ARG A 189 7.17 -12.42 11.56
C ARG A 189 6.85 -12.39 10.07
N ALA A 190 6.48 -11.23 9.52
CA ALA A 190 6.23 -11.09 8.09
C ALA A 190 7.47 -11.45 7.25
N ALA A 191 8.66 -11.03 7.68
CA ALA A 191 9.91 -11.43 7.05
C ALA A 191 10.13 -12.95 7.10
N ALA A 192 9.91 -13.59 8.24
CA ALA A 192 10.03 -15.03 8.39
C ALA A 192 9.05 -15.80 7.48
N ASP A 193 7.82 -15.32 7.35
CA ASP A 193 6.82 -15.92 6.47
C ASP A 193 7.18 -15.76 4.98
N ILE A 194 7.70 -14.60 4.56
CA ILE A 194 8.18 -14.41 3.19
C ILE A 194 9.34 -15.37 2.89
N ARG A 195 10.33 -15.49 3.79
CA ARG A 195 11.46 -16.43 3.62
C ARG A 195 10.98 -17.88 3.48
N ALA A 196 9.92 -18.24 4.18
CA ALA A 196 9.34 -19.58 4.13
C ALA A 196 8.32 -19.79 3.00
N GLY A 197 7.93 -18.74 2.28
CA GLY A 197 6.91 -18.78 1.24
C GLY A 197 5.51 -19.19 1.73
N ARG A 198 5.13 -18.78 2.96
CA ARG A 198 3.88 -19.17 3.63
C ARG A 198 2.77 -18.14 3.55
#